data_AF-A0A268FCF7-F1
#
_entry.id   AF-A0A268FCF7-F1
#
_cell.length_a   1.000
_cell.length_b   1.000
_cell.length_c   1.000
_cell.angle_alpha   90.00
_cell.angle_beta   90.00
_cell.angle_gamma   90.00
#
_symmetry.space_group_name_H-M   'P 1'
#
loop_
_entity.id
_entity.type
_entity.pdbx_description
1 polymer ?
#
loop_
_entity_poly.entity_id
_entity_poly.type
_entity_poly.pdbx_seq_one_letter_code
_entity_poly.pdbx_strand_id
1 'polypeptide(L)' 'MVYYDKSKTVKNILIQKIVCSSGLSSEMLQNLSIPELKETLNKVYPSTHPHNGCGSLKWKKVR' A
#
# COMPACT_ATOMS: atom_id res chain seq x y z
N MET A 1 -14.21 5.25 27.20
CA MET A 1 -13.24 4.30 26.64
C MET A 1 -13.63 4.07 25.18
N VAL A 2 -12.91 4.64 24.22
CA VAL A 2 -13.26 4.53 22.79
C VAL A 2 -12.85 3.13 22.34
N TYR A 3 -13.83 2.25 22.10
CA TYR A 3 -13.56 0.92 21.56
C TYR A 3 -13.10 1.08 20.10
N TYR A 4 -11.80 0.93 19.88
CA TYR A 4 -11.24 0.91 18.54
C TYR A 4 -11.58 -0.42 17.89
N ASP A 5 -12.49 -0.35 16.91
CA ASP A 5 -12.72 -1.48 16.01
C ASP A 5 -11.48 -1.67 15.13
N LYS A 6 -10.74 -2.75 15.42
CA LYS A 6 -9.54 -3.13 14.67
C LYS A 6 -9.84 -3.31 13.18
N SER A 7 -11.02 -3.82 12.83
CA SER A 7 -11.41 -4.06 11.43
C SER A 7 -11.59 -2.75 10.67
N LYS A 8 -12.26 -1.77 11.27
CA LYS A 8 -12.45 -0.42 10.73
C LYS A 8 -11.11 0.29 10.54
N THR A 9 -10.20 0.13 11.50
CA THR A 9 -8.84 0.71 11.44
C THR A 9 -8.04 0.14 10.27
N VAL A 10 -8.04 -1.20 10.11
CA VAL A 10 -7.37 -1.87 8.99
C VAL A 10 -7.94 -1.42 7.65
N LYS A 11 -9.28 -1.32 7.54
CA LYS A 11 -9.95 -0.85 6.33
C LYS A 11 -9.51 0.57 5.96
N ASN A 12 -9.50 1.50 6.92
CA ASN A 12 -9.08 2.88 6.68
C ASN A 12 -7.63 2.99 6.20
N ILE A 13 -6.71 2.21 6.79
CA ILE A 13 -5.30 2.18 6.36
C ILE A 13 -5.17 1.71 4.92
N LEU A 14 -5.91 0.66 4.53
CA LEU A 14 -5.88 0.15 3.15
C LEU A 14 -6.41 1.19 2.16
N ILE A 15 -7.52 1.85 2.48
CA ILE A 15 -8.08 2.92 1.65
C ILE A 15 -7.06 4.04 1.46
N GLN A 16 -6.44 4.55 2.53
CA GLN A 16 -5.43 5.60 2.43
C GLN A 16 -4.26 5.21 1.52
N LYS A 17 -3.74 3.99 1.66
CA LYS A 17 -2.65 3.50 0.80
C LYS A 17 -3.03 3.50 -0.67
N ILE A 18 -4.25 3.04 -0.99
CA ILE A 18 -4.75 2.99 -2.37
C ILE A 18 -4.95 4.40 -2.91
N VAL A 19 -5.64 5.28 -2.18
CA VAL A 19 -5.88 6.68 -2.58
C VAL A 19 -4.56 7.39 -2.90
N CYS A 20 -3.56 7.26 -2.03
CA CYS A 20 -2.24 7.87 -2.22
C CYS A 20 -1.45 7.26 -3.40
N SER A 21 -1.76 6.04 -3.84
CA SER A 21 -0.99 5.33 -4.86
C SER A 21 -1.63 5.33 -6.25
N SER A 22 -2.97 5.33 -6.35
CA SER A 22 -3.72 5.28 -7.63
C SER A 22 -4.58 6.51 -7.92
N GLY A 23 -4.77 7.41 -6.95
CA GLY A 23 -5.70 8.53 -7.12
C GLY A 23 -7.18 8.13 -7.19
N LEU A 24 -7.52 6.88 -6.81
CA LEU A 24 -8.92 6.46 -6.64
C LEU A 24 -9.59 7.24 -5.51
N SER A 25 -10.89 7.52 -5.65
CA SER A 25 -11.62 8.26 -4.62
C SER A 25 -11.84 7.41 -3.37
N SER A 26 -11.76 8.03 -2.20
CA SER A 26 -12.02 7.33 -0.94
C SER A 26 -13.45 6.76 -0.90
N GLU A 27 -14.42 7.45 -1.49
CA GLU A 27 -15.83 7.04 -1.50
C GLU A 27 -16.05 5.73 -2.24
N MET A 28 -15.38 5.52 -3.39
CA MET A 28 -15.44 4.26 -4.12
C MET A 28 -14.86 3.10 -3.31
N LEU A 29 -13.80 3.35 -2.53
CA LEU A 29 -13.11 2.34 -1.74
C LEU A 29 -13.81 2.02 -0.41
N GLN A 30 -14.67 2.90 0.11
CA GLN A 30 -15.45 2.65 1.33
C GLN A 30 -16.47 1.52 1.16
N ASN A 31 -16.93 1.26 -0.06
CA ASN A 31 -17.89 0.18 -0.35
C ASN A 31 -17.23 -1.21 -0.42
N LEU A 32 -15.89 -1.26 -0.53
CA LEU A 32 -15.16 -2.51 -0.64
C LEU A 32 -14.93 -3.19 0.71
N SER A 33 -14.90 -4.51 0.66
CA SER A 33 -14.46 -5.36 1.77
C SER A 33 -12.93 -5.34 1.92
N ILE A 34 -12.43 -5.74 3.09
CA ILE A 34 -10.97 -5.82 3.34
C ILE A 34 -10.23 -6.70 2.31
N PRO A 35 -10.75 -7.88 1.91
CA PRO A 35 -10.14 -8.69 0.85
C PRO A 35 -10.03 -7.96 -0.49
N GLU A 36 -11.10 -7.30 -0.94
CA GLU A 36 -11.12 -6.55 -2.20
C GLU A 36 -10.15 -5.36 -2.17
N LEU A 37 -10.04 -4.68 -1.03
CA LEU A 37 -9.05 -3.61 -0.85
C LEU A 37 -7.62 -4.13 -0.93
N LYS A 38 -7.32 -5.31 -0.37
CA LYS A 38 -5.99 -5.93 -0.49
C LYS A 38 -5.68 -6.29 -1.95
N GLU A 39 -6.65 -6.83 -2.67
CA GLU A 39 -6.49 -7.15 -4.08
C GLU A 39 -6.26 -5.88 -4.92
N THR A 40 -7.04 -4.83 -4.66
CA THR A 40 -6.90 -3.52 -5.31
C THR A 40 -5.52 -2.93 -5.03
N LEU A 41 -5.05 -2.99 -3.78
CA LEU A 41 -3.72 -2.53 -3.40
C LEU A 41 -2.62 -3.29 -4.14
N ASN A 42 -2.73 -4.62 -4.26
CA ASN A 42 -1.75 -5.43 -5.00
C ASN A 42 -1.75 -5.15 -6.51
N LYS A 43 -2.89 -4.73 -7.07
CA LYS A 43 -3.01 -4.32 -8.48
C LYS A 43 -2.44 -2.92 -8.74
N VAL A 44 -2.71 -1.99 -7.83
CA VAL A 44 -2.26 -0.58 -7.91
C VAL A 44 -0.78 -0.45 -7.58
N TYR A 45 -0.35 -1.19 -6.56
CA TYR A 45 1.02 -1.28 -6.10
C TYR A 45 1.49 -2.73 -6.26
N PRO A 46 1.69 -3.19 -7.50
CA PRO A 46 2.34 -4.48 -7.70
C PRO A 46 3.68 -4.38 -6.97
N SER A 47 4.04 -5.40 -6.19
CA SER A 47 5.33 -5.43 -5.50
C SER A 47 6.45 -5.57 -6.53
N THR A 48 6.74 -4.50 -7.26
CA THR A 48 7.85 -4.39 -8.19
C THR A 48 8.90 -3.53 -7.52
N HIS A 49 9.58 -4.11 -6.54
CA HIS A 49 11.02 -3.96 -6.63
C HIS A 49 11.54 -5.18 -7.39
N PRO A 50 11.85 -5.06 -8.70
CA PRO A 50 12.80 -5.98 -9.26
C PRO A 50 14.09 -5.75 -8.48
N HIS A 51 14.36 -6.58 -7.47
CA HIS A 51 15.74 -6.81 -7.05
C HIS A 51 16.42 -7.54 -8.22
N ASN A 52 16.68 -6.82 -9.32
CA ASN A 52 17.79 -7.13 -10.20
C ASN A 52 19.06 -6.77 -9.43
N GLY A 53 19.35 -7.49 -8.34
CA GLY A 53 20.66 -7.53 -7.70
C GLY A 53 21.42 -6.21 -7.47
N CYS A 54 20.78 -5.04 -7.39
CA CYS A 54 21.46 -3.77 -7.11
C CYS A 54 21.31 -3.42 -5.62
N GLY A 55 21.43 -4.45 -4.77
CA GLY A 55 21.71 -4.28 -3.37
C GLY A 55 23.17 -3.91 -3.22
N SER A 56 23.41 -2.78 -2.57
CA SER A 56 24.71 -2.17 -2.28
C SER A 56 25.20 -1.22 -3.37
N LEU A 57 25.04 0.08 -3.08
CA LEU A 57 26.10 1.06 -3.31
C LEU A 57 27.40 0.47 -2.75
N LYS A 58 28.08 -0.37 -3.55
CA LYS A 58 29.52 -0.49 -3.46
C LYS A 58 29.99 0.91 -3.69
N TRP A 59 30.30 1.61 -2.60
CA TRP A 59 30.99 2.87 -2.56
C TRP A 59 32.08 2.78 -3.63
N LYS A 60 31.79 3.34 -4.81
CA LYS A 60 32.76 3.42 -5.89
C LYS A 60 33.81 4.31 -5.26
N LYS A 61 34.94 3.72 -4.85
CA LYS A 61 36.09 4.45 -4.33
C LYS A 61 36.47 5.45 -5.43
N VAL A 62 35.96 6.67 -5.29
CA VAL A 62 36.44 7.83 -6.03
C VAL A 62 37.80 8.11 -5.40
N ARG A 63 38.85 7.71 -6.11
CA ARG A 63 40.23 8.06 -5.78
C ARG A 63 40.81 8.78 -6.98
#